data_AF-A0A5J4SDQ0-F1
#
_entry.id   AF-A0A5J4SDQ0-F1
#
_cell.length_a   1.000
_cell.length_b   1.000
_cell.length_c   1.000
_cell.angle_alpha   90.00
_cell.angle_beta   90.00
_cell.angle_gamma   90.00
#
_symmetry.space_group_name_H-M   'P 1'
#
loop_
_entity.id
_entity.type
_entity.pdbx_description
1 polymer ?
#
loop_
_entity_poly.entity_id
_entity_poly.type
_entity_poly.pdbx_seq_one_letter_code
_entity_poly.pdbx_strand_id
1 'polypeptide(L)'
;MIQATTTTGRCYTFYNEKVYILCRSPFIAYAEPESADDTTATPYETEPVEGYEIPTNTETGEQIPNCCQRHKGVFEVAKKWFEQFPDCCAYHREISLKPWFKKSNYNGLAEKIVKQFSYTQHLISDRIENNDWYEDITDYIEYNIDSFGHPAIGWDVYYNVVKYHIQNVEGIPKDKKRRLLEFIKMQYETPEPSSKKTEKTEKTDLNVLYSTYQKWFKIFPFDLSFFADIKPLFENKLYLINEKPKWNRYTKLASVKMHTKGTLIEALVALTDDIITRINTSSLYEEGLLTNPDKIKLELILKERKTKKYINNSQDEGQRYRKMLKEWFEDEKRFIKEITPFLNQSEKENTCSEAKETVQQPNTIKPKREIKTKELGDYFKNSFKGAGNGNINYFDEFIEDLKMDRTAKEFAEIALLAFEGGKMNDRKPKTFKVWYNIFCECVGCKYSKDYKPNRLYNRGGSIERLFGYLLVGRDKIHS
;
A
#
# COMPACT_ATOMS: atom_id res chain seq x y z
N MET A 1 -3.78 -14.57 -2.81
CA MET A 1 -4.32 -13.76 -1.70
C MET A 1 -3.21 -12.88 -1.16
N ILE A 2 -3.10 -11.64 -1.62
CA ILE A 2 -2.15 -10.68 -1.03
C ILE A 2 -2.81 -10.16 0.24
N GLN A 3 -2.13 -10.23 1.38
CA GLN A 3 -2.59 -9.66 2.64
C GLN A 3 -1.74 -8.45 2.97
N ALA A 4 -2.34 -7.26 2.99
CA ALA A 4 -1.70 -6.07 3.52
C ALA A 4 -2.34 -5.72 4.86
N THR A 5 -1.53 -5.63 5.91
CA THR A 5 -1.94 -5.09 7.21
C THR A 5 -1.56 -3.62 7.28
N THR A 6 -2.52 -2.75 7.65
CA THR A 6 -2.18 -1.40 8.12
C THR A 6 -2.05 -1.40 9.64
N THR A 7 -1.36 -0.39 10.18
CA THR A 7 -1.14 -0.11 11.61
C THR A 7 -2.42 -0.01 12.46
N THR A 8 -3.61 -0.09 11.85
CA THR A 8 -4.92 -0.09 12.52
C THR A 8 -5.49 -1.49 12.83
N GLY A 9 -4.77 -2.57 12.54
CA GLY A 9 -5.23 -3.94 12.78
C GLY A 9 -6.32 -4.42 11.82
N ARG A 10 -6.51 -3.72 10.69
CA ARG A 10 -7.39 -4.15 9.60
C ARG A 10 -6.58 -4.97 8.60
N CYS A 11 -7.03 -6.20 8.34
CA CYS A 11 -6.47 -7.05 7.30
C CYS A 11 -7.19 -6.77 5.98
N TYR A 12 -6.43 -6.47 4.94
CA TYR A 12 -6.95 -6.27 3.59
C TYR A 12 -6.60 -7.47 2.72
N THR A 13 -7.58 -7.99 1.99
CA THR A 13 -7.38 -9.08 1.02
C THR A 13 -7.70 -8.59 -0.38
N PHE A 14 -6.81 -8.86 -1.33
CA PHE A 14 -6.98 -8.47 -2.73
C PHE A 14 -7.56 -9.62 -3.55
N TYR A 15 -8.67 -9.37 -4.24
CA TYR A 15 -9.28 -10.31 -5.18
C TYR A 15 -10.11 -9.54 -6.22
N ASN A 16 -9.94 -9.87 -7.51
CA ASN A 16 -10.65 -9.27 -8.66
C ASN A 16 -10.73 -7.72 -8.64
N GLU A 17 -9.59 -7.04 -8.54
CA GLU A 17 -9.47 -5.57 -8.47
C GLU A 17 -10.18 -4.88 -7.28
N LYS A 18 -10.78 -5.66 -6.37
CA LYS A 18 -11.42 -5.19 -5.14
C LYS A 18 -10.52 -5.48 -3.94
N VAL A 19 -10.58 -4.60 -2.95
CA VAL A 19 -9.98 -4.84 -1.63
C VAL A 19 -11.08 -5.19 -0.65
N TYR A 20 -10.95 -6.34 -0.01
CA TYR A 20 -11.84 -6.81 1.04
C TYR A 20 -11.27 -6.43 2.40
N ILE A 21 -12.09 -5.83 3.26
CA ILE A 21 -11.71 -5.45 4.62
C ILE A 21 -12.19 -6.54 5.59
N LEU A 22 -11.26 -7.31 6.14
CA LEU A 22 -11.56 -8.30 7.18
C LEU A 22 -11.68 -7.58 8.53
N CYS A 23 -12.90 -7.34 8.97
CA CYS A 23 -13.17 -6.95 10.36
C CYS A 23 -13.24 -8.21 11.22
N ARG A 24 -12.14 -8.49 11.96
CA ARG A 24 -11.93 -9.59 12.94
C ARG A 24 -11.56 -10.96 12.34
N SER A 25 -10.27 -11.20 12.11
CA SER A 25 -9.68 -12.54 12.26
C SER A 25 -8.16 -12.44 12.51
N PRO A 26 -7.58 -13.25 13.42
CA PRO A 26 -6.17 -13.14 13.86
C PRO A 26 -5.18 -13.92 12.98
N PHE A 27 -5.58 -14.46 11.83
CA PHE A 27 -4.67 -15.21 10.96
C PHE A 27 -3.96 -14.28 9.96
N ILE A 28 -2.75 -13.87 10.35
CA ILE A 28 -1.80 -13.17 9.48
C ILE A 28 -0.93 -14.24 8.81
N ALA A 29 -1.09 -14.41 7.49
CA ALA A 29 -0.08 -15.08 6.67
C ALA A 29 0.52 -14.02 5.74
N TYR A 30 1.78 -13.64 6.01
CA TYR A 30 2.56 -12.82 5.08
C TYR A 30 2.78 -13.64 3.80
N ALA A 31 2.21 -13.18 2.69
CA ALA A 31 2.59 -13.63 1.36
C ALA A 31 3.41 -12.50 0.71
N GLU A 32 4.65 -12.83 0.33
CA GLU A 32 5.48 -11.99 -0.53
C GLU A 32 4.75 -11.68 -1.85
N PRO A 33 5.11 -10.59 -2.56
CA PRO A 33 4.46 -10.23 -3.82
C PRO A 33 4.94 -11.15 -4.93
N GLU A 34 4.61 -12.43 -4.85
CA GLU A 34 4.58 -13.31 -6.01
C GLU A 34 3.37 -12.93 -6.86
N SER A 35 3.54 -12.92 -8.18
CA SER A 35 2.49 -12.56 -9.12
C SER A 35 1.16 -13.22 -8.75
N ALA A 36 0.03 -12.54 -8.96
CA ALA A 36 -1.31 -13.05 -8.64
C ALA A 36 -1.60 -14.44 -9.25
N ASP A 37 -0.80 -14.86 -10.24
CA ASP A 37 -0.85 -16.14 -10.94
C ASP A 37 -0.36 -17.35 -10.13
N ASP A 38 0.34 -17.14 -9.00
CA ASP A 38 0.85 -18.23 -8.15
C ASP A 38 0.12 -18.36 -6.81
N THR A 39 -0.81 -17.46 -6.52
CA THR A 39 -1.69 -17.60 -5.36
C THR A 39 -2.95 -18.36 -5.73
N THR A 40 -3.44 -19.25 -4.87
CA THR A 40 -4.72 -19.96 -5.08
C THR A 40 -5.69 -19.66 -3.94
N ALA A 41 -6.98 -19.71 -4.23
CA ALA A 41 -8.04 -19.71 -3.23
C ALA A 41 -8.97 -20.88 -3.53
N THR A 42 -9.24 -21.71 -2.53
CA THR A 42 -10.08 -22.90 -2.68
C THR A 42 -11.53 -22.50 -2.94
N PRO A 43 -12.20 -23.11 -3.94
CA PRO A 43 -13.64 -22.96 -4.09
C PRO A 43 -14.38 -23.38 -2.82
N TYR A 44 -15.54 -22.78 -2.59
CA TYR A 44 -16.40 -23.11 -1.45
C TYR A 44 -17.87 -23.24 -1.90
N GLU A 45 -18.68 -23.97 -1.13
CA GLU A 45 -20.11 -24.12 -1.44
C GLU A 45 -20.89 -22.88 -1.02
N THR A 46 -21.87 -22.50 -1.84
CA THR A 46 -22.77 -21.39 -1.54
C THR A 46 -24.06 -21.89 -0.91
N GLU A 47 -24.60 -21.10 0.00
CA GLU A 47 -25.87 -21.41 0.65
C GLU A 47 -27.06 -20.99 -0.21
N PRO A 48 -28.17 -21.76 -0.20
CA PRO A 48 -29.42 -21.32 -0.79
C PRO A 48 -29.95 -20.09 -0.02
N VAL A 49 -30.73 -19.27 -0.71
CA VAL A 49 -31.38 -18.11 -0.07
C VAL A 49 -32.57 -18.57 0.77
N GLU A 50 -32.92 -17.77 1.79
CA GLU A 50 -34.10 -18.05 2.63
C GLU A 50 -35.36 -18.21 1.76
N GLY A 51 -36.17 -19.24 2.07
CA GLY A 51 -37.37 -19.57 1.30
C GLY A 51 -37.13 -20.49 0.09
N TYR A 52 -35.88 -20.83 -0.22
CA TYR A 52 -35.58 -21.74 -1.32
C TYR A 52 -36.01 -23.18 -1.01
N GLU A 53 -36.89 -23.72 -1.86
CA GLU A 53 -37.24 -25.14 -1.90
C GLU A 53 -36.56 -25.80 -3.10
N ILE A 54 -36.00 -27.00 -2.89
CA ILE A 54 -35.33 -27.75 -3.96
C ILE A 54 -36.37 -28.14 -5.02
N PRO A 55 -36.25 -27.64 -6.27
CA PRO A 55 -37.16 -28.00 -7.34
C PRO A 55 -37.14 -29.51 -7.56
N THR A 56 -38.34 -30.07 -7.62
CA THR A 56 -38.57 -31.49 -7.83
C THR A 56 -39.54 -31.66 -9.00
N ASN A 57 -39.24 -32.58 -9.90
CA ASN A 57 -40.14 -32.92 -11.00
C ASN A 57 -41.43 -33.53 -10.42
N THR A 58 -42.59 -32.99 -10.79
CA THR A 58 -43.89 -33.42 -10.25
C THR A 58 -44.29 -34.83 -10.68
N GLU A 59 -43.75 -35.32 -11.80
CA GLU A 59 -44.06 -36.65 -12.35
C GLU A 59 -43.04 -37.70 -11.90
N THR A 60 -41.75 -37.37 -11.93
CA THR A 60 -40.68 -38.34 -11.66
C THR A 60 -40.14 -38.28 -10.22
N GLY A 61 -40.42 -37.21 -9.47
CA GLY A 61 -39.83 -36.98 -8.15
C GLY A 61 -38.34 -36.63 -8.20
N GLU A 62 -37.74 -36.44 -9.38
CA GLU A 62 -36.32 -36.14 -9.52
C GLU A 62 -36.00 -34.69 -9.15
N GLN A 63 -34.91 -34.49 -8.42
CA GLN A 63 -34.39 -33.16 -8.06
C GLN A 63 -33.41 -32.63 -9.12
N ILE A 64 -32.89 -31.42 -8.91
CA ILE A 64 -31.81 -30.83 -9.71
C ILE A 64 -30.64 -31.83 -9.85
N PRO A 65 -30.10 -32.05 -11.06
CA PRO A 65 -30.37 -31.29 -12.30
C PRO A 65 -31.59 -31.76 -13.12
N ASN A 66 -32.21 -32.89 -12.79
CA ASN A 66 -33.26 -33.52 -13.61
C ASN A 66 -34.68 -33.05 -13.30
N CYS A 67 -34.85 -32.13 -12.35
CA CYS A 67 -36.16 -31.59 -11.97
C CYS A 67 -36.92 -30.94 -13.13
N CYS A 68 -36.23 -30.36 -14.12
CA CYS A 68 -36.83 -29.83 -15.34
C CYS A 68 -35.83 -29.77 -16.51
N GLN A 69 -36.33 -29.62 -17.73
CA GLN A 69 -35.51 -29.56 -18.94
C GLN A 69 -34.49 -28.41 -18.92
N ARG A 70 -34.84 -27.29 -18.28
CA ARG A 70 -33.95 -26.12 -18.18
C ARG A 70 -32.74 -26.39 -17.30
N HIS A 71 -32.93 -26.91 -16.09
CA HIS A 71 -31.83 -27.27 -15.18
C HIS A 71 -30.96 -28.38 -15.76
N LYS A 72 -31.59 -29.38 -16.39
CA LYS A 72 -30.88 -30.45 -17.11
C LYS A 72 -30.01 -29.88 -18.23
N GLY A 73 -30.55 -28.97 -19.04
CA GLY A 73 -29.80 -28.30 -20.11
C GLY A 73 -28.59 -27.51 -19.60
N VAL A 74 -28.74 -26.76 -18.50
CA VAL A 74 -27.62 -26.03 -17.86
C VAL A 74 -26.54 -27.00 -17.36
N PHE A 75 -26.94 -28.09 -16.72
CA PHE A 75 -26.01 -29.12 -16.26
C PHE A 75 -25.22 -29.74 -17.41
N GLU A 76 -25.88 -30.14 -18.51
CA GLU A 76 -25.20 -30.71 -19.67
C GLU A 76 -24.24 -29.72 -20.35
N VAL A 77 -24.59 -28.44 -20.41
CA VAL A 77 -23.68 -27.39 -20.92
C VAL A 77 -22.44 -27.28 -20.04
N ALA A 78 -22.61 -27.21 -18.72
CA ALA A 78 -21.50 -27.11 -17.78
C ALA A 78 -20.62 -28.37 -17.78
N LYS A 79 -21.24 -29.55 -17.86
CA LYS A 79 -20.55 -30.84 -17.95
C LYS A 79 -19.71 -30.94 -19.22
N LYS A 80 -20.28 -30.61 -20.38
CA LYS A 80 -19.56 -30.61 -21.66
C LYS A 80 -18.39 -29.63 -21.66
N TRP A 81 -18.55 -28.45 -21.04
CA TRP A 81 -17.46 -27.50 -20.87
C TRP A 81 -16.35 -28.09 -19.97
N PHE A 82 -16.70 -28.76 -18.86
CA PHE A 82 -15.73 -29.35 -17.94
C PHE A 82 -14.97 -30.54 -18.52
N GLU A 83 -15.60 -31.29 -19.43
CA GLU A 83 -14.95 -32.34 -20.21
C GLU A 83 -13.80 -31.78 -21.05
N GLN A 84 -13.99 -30.59 -21.65
CA GLN A 84 -12.97 -29.90 -22.44
C GLN A 84 -11.93 -29.18 -21.59
N PHE A 85 -12.25 -28.79 -20.36
CA PHE A 85 -11.30 -28.16 -19.44
C PHE A 85 -10.15 -29.12 -19.06
N PRO A 86 -8.88 -28.70 -19.03
CA PRO A 86 -8.37 -27.34 -19.22
C PRO A 86 -8.05 -26.94 -20.66
N ASP A 87 -8.29 -27.81 -21.64
CA ASP A 87 -7.94 -27.57 -23.05
C ASP A 87 -8.94 -26.69 -23.82
N CYS A 88 -9.96 -26.17 -23.15
CA CYS A 88 -11.02 -25.36 -23.74
C CYS A 88 -10.55 -23.98 -24.27
N CYS A 89 -9.44 -23.42 -23.77
CA CYS A 89 -8.87 -22.17 -24.29
C CYS A 89 -7.37 -22.02 -23.96
N ALA A 90 -6.69 -21.03 -24.55
CA ALA A 90 -5.28 -20.76 -24.29
C ALA A 90 -4.99 -20.50 -22.79
N TYR A 91 -5.81 -19.68 -22.14
CA TYR A 91 -5.66 -19.35 -20.73
C TYR A 91 -5.76 -20.57 -19.81
N HIS A 92 -6.77 -21.43 -19.99
CA HIS A 92 -6.89 -22.63 -19.18
C HIS A 92 -5.78 -23.66 -19.47
N ARG A 93 -5.27 -23.72 -20.71
CA ARG A 93 -4.06 -24.51 -21.04
C ARG A 93 -2.81 -23.98 -20.35
N GLU A 94 -2.67 -22.67 -20.17
CA GLU A 94 -1.54 -22.12 -19.39
C GLU A 94 -1.68 -22.45 -17.90
N ILE A 95 -2.89 -22.39 -17.35
CA ILE A 95 -3.17 -22.79 -15.97
C ILE A 95 -2.81 -24.27 -15.73
N SER A 96 -3.07 -25.15 -16.70
CA SER A 96 -2.79 -26.58 -16.53
C SER A 96 -1.30 -26.90 -16.40
N LEU A 97 -0.42 -25.99 -16.83
CA LEU A 97 1.02 -26.10 -16.68
C LEU A 97 1.52 -25.68 -15.29
N LYS A 98 0.68 -25.08 -14.45
CA LYS A 98 1.07 -24.60 -13.12
C LYS A 98 1.26 -25.77 -12.13
N PRO A 99 2.29 -25.74 -11.25
CA PRO A 99 2.57 -26.86 -10.34
C PRO A 99 1.44 -27.20 -9.36
N TRP A 100 0.62 -26.21 -9.00
CA TRP A 100 -0.50 -26.37 -8.07
C TRP A 100 -1.76 -26.93 -8.74
N PHE A 101 -1.81 -26.98 -10.08
CA PHE A 101 -3.01 -27.36 -10.81
C PHE A 101 -3.30 -28.87 -10.71
N LYS A 102 -4.53 -29.20 -10.32
CA LYS A 102 -5.09 -30.56 -10.40
C LYS A 102 -6.53 -30.48 -10.86
N LYS A 103 -6.86 -31.06 -12.03
CA LYS A 103 -8.24 -31.08 -12.57
C LYS A 103 -9.24 -31.66 -11.57
N SER A 104 -8.85 -32.68 -10.80
CA SER A 104 -9.68 -33.32 -9.78
C SER A 104 -10.17 -32.36 -8.68
N ASN A 105 -9.46 -31.26 -8.42
CA ASN A 105 -9.88 -30.26 -7.44
C ASN A 105 -11.13 -29.50 -7.88
N TYR A 106 -11.53 -29.63 -9.15
CA TYR A 106 -12.70 -28.99 -9.75
C TYR A 106 -13.80 -30.01 -10.09
N ASN A 107 -13.72 -31.23 -9.54
CA ASN A 107 -14.81 -32.20 -9.68
C ASN A 107 -16.09 -31.67 -9.03
N GLY A 108 -17.25 -31.96 -9.63
CA GLY A 108 -18.55 -31.48 -9.13
C GLY A 108 -18.93 -30.07 -9.60
N LEU A 109 -18.13 -29.45 -10.48
CA LEU A 109 -18.38 -28.07 -10.92
C LEU A 109 -19.68 -27.90 -11.69
N ALA A 110 -20.09 -28.89 -12.48
CA ALA A 110 -21.35 -28.85 -13.22
C ALA A 110 -22.55 -28.84 -12.26
N GLU A 111 -22.50 -29.68 -11.23
CA GLU A 111 -23.49 -29.75 -10.15
C GLU A 111 -23.53 -28.43 -9.35
N LYS A 112 -22.36 -27.87 -9.03
CA LYS A 112 -22.26 -26.55 -8.37
C LYS A 112 -22.92 -25.47 -9.21
N ILE A 113 -22.56 -25.35 -10.50
CA ILE A 113 -23.09 -24.33 -11.41
C ILE A 113 -24.62 -24.41 -11.50
N VAL A 114 -25.20 -25.60 -11.70
CA VAL A 114 -26.66 -25.73 -11.85
C VAL A 114 -27.41 -25.44 -10.54
N LYS A 115 -26.85 -25.82 -9.38
CA LYS A 115 -27.42 -25.47 -8.06
C LYS A 115 -27.41 -23.97 -7.85
N GLN A 116 -26.27 -23.32 -8.05
CA GLN A 116 -26.12 -21.86 -7.91
C GLN A 116 -27.02 -21.09 -8.86
N PHE A 117 -27.13 -21.58 -10.10
CA PHE A 117 -28.09 -21.04 -11.06
C PHE A 117 -29.52 -21.14 -10.52
N SER A 118 -29.93 -22.30 -10.01
CA SER A 118 -31.26 -22.46 -9.42
C SER A 118 -31.51 -21.53 -8.22
N TYR A 119 -30.53 -21.34 -7.34
CA TYR A 119 -30.67 -20.43 -6.20
C TYR A 119 -30.84 -18.99 -6.68
N THR A 120 -30.07 -18.59 -7.69
CA THR A 120 -30.13 -17.25 -8.28
C THR A 120 -31.45 -17.00 -8.99
N GLN A 121 -31.99 -17.99 -9.69
CA GLN A 121 -33.32 -17.90 -10.30
C GLN A 121 -34.41 -17.66 -9.26
N HIS A 122 -34.38 -18.43 -8.17
CA HIS A 122 -35.33 -18.26 -7.07
C HIS A 122 -35.20 -16.86 -6.45
N LEU A 123 -33.98 -16.42 -6.12
CA LEU A 123 -33.74 -15.09 -5.57
C LEU A 123 -34.27 -13.98 -6.46
N ILE A 124 -34.02 -14.05 -7.78
CA ILE A 124 -34.52 -13.06 -8.72
C ILE A 124 -36.05 -13.08 -8.73
N SER A 125 -36.67 -14.27 -8.83
CA SER A 125 -38.14 -14.36 -8.86
C SER A 125 -38.80 -13.83 -7.58
N ASP A 126 -38.20 -14.12 -6.42
CA ASP A 126 -38.76 -13.77 -5.11
C ASP A 126 -38.57 -12.29 -4.77
N ARG A 127 -37.40 -11.73 -5.11
CA ARG A 127 -36.97 -10.42 -4.57
C ARG A 127 -36.89 -9.30 -5.58
N ILE A 128 -37.17 -9.54 -6.87
CA ILE A 128 -37.07 -8.50 -7.91
C ILE A 128 -37.95 -7.28 -7.62
N GLU A 129 -39.06 -7.45 -6.89
CA GLU A 129 -39.98 -6.37 -6.51
C GLU A 129 -39.69 -5.70 -5.17
N ASN A 130 -38.69 -6.18 -4.41
CA ASN A 130 -38.31 -5.56 -3.14
C ASN A 130 -37.64 -4.19 -3.35
N ASN A 131 -37.66 -3.33 -2.34
CA ASN A 131 -37.06 -2.00 -2.44
C ASN A 131 -35.54 -2.04 -2.67
N ASP A 132 -34.85 -3.02 -2.07
CA ASP A 132 -33.41 -3.24 -2.15
C ASP A 132 -33.01 -4.35 -3.14
N TRP A 133 -33.91 -4.68 -4.09
CA TRP A 133 -33.75 -5.80 -5.03
C TRP A 133 -32.41 -5.80 -5.76
N TYR A 134 -31.92 -4.61 -6.14
CA TYR A 134 -30.73 -4.48 -6.98
C TYR A 134 -29.48 -4.90 -6.21
N GLU A 135 -29.29 -4.32 -5.02
CA GLU A 135 -28.18 -4.65 -4.13
C GLU A 135 -28.25 -6.12 -3.69
N ASP A 136 -29.45 -6.61 -3.36
CA ASP A 136 -29.64 -8.00 -2.94
C ASP A 136 -29.23 -9.01 -4.02
N ILE A 137 -29.79 -8.87 -5.23
CA ILE A 137 -29.50 -9.77 -6.36
C ILE A 137 -28.04 -9.66 -6.80
N THR A 138 -27.50 -8.45 -6.90
CA THR A 138 -26.10 -8.26 -7.33
C THR A 138 -25.11 -8.78 -6.30
N ASP A 139 -25.35 -8.58 -5.00
CA ASP A 139 -24.50 -9.13 -3.94
C ASP A 139 -24.49 -10.66 -3.97
N TYR A 140 -25.63 -11.30 -4.25
CA TYR A 140 -25.69 -12.77 -4.37
C TYR A 140 -24.96 -13.28 -5.59
N ILE A 141 -25.06 -12.60 -6.73
CA ILE A 141 -24.30 -12.97 -7.94
C ILE A 141 -22.79 -12.85 -7.66
N GLU A 142 -22.34 -11.78 -7.01
CA GLU A 142 -20.93 -11.62 -6.60
C GLU A 142 -20.48 -12.72 -5.65
N TYR A 143 -21.31 -13.07 -4.65
CA TYR A 143 -21.04 -14.19 -3.73
C TYR A 143 -20.88 -15.53 -4.47
N ASN A 144 -21.74 -15.81 -5.45
CA ASN A 144 -21.61 -17.02 -6.26
C ASN A 144 -20.34 -17.01 -7.10
N ILE A 145 -19.95 -15.89 -7.70
CA ILE A 145 -18.71 -15.77 -8.48
C ILE A 145 -17.49 -15.98 -7.57
N ASP A 146 -17.45 -15.34 -6.40
CA ASP A 146 -16.36 -15.45 -5.43
C ASP A 146 -16.17 -16.90 -4.93
N SER A 147 -17.27 -17.66 -4.84
CA SER A 147 -17.24 -19.07 -4.43
C SER A 147 -16.49 -20.03 -5.35
N PHE A 148 -16.16 -19.60 -6.57
CA PHE A 148 -15.30 -20.37 -7.48
C PHE A 148 -13.81 -20.27 -7.12
N GLY A 149 -13.43 -19.41 -6.16
CA GLY A 149 -12.06 -19.30 -5.67
C GLY A 149 -11.12 -18.58 -6.65
N HIS A 150 -9.83 -18.91 -6.59
CA HIS A 150 -8.79 -18.34 -7.46
C HIS A 150 -7.84 -19.43 -7.99
N PRO A 151 -7.65 -19.55 -9.31
CA PRO A 151 -8.46 -18.88 -10.34
C PRO A 151 -9.92 -19.36 -10.28
N ALA A 152 -10.85 -18.49 -10.63
CA ALA A 152 -12.29 -18.71 -10.47
C ALA A 152 -12.89 -19.70 -11.49
N ILE A 153 -12.26 -20.85 -11.76
CA ILE A 153 -12.62 -21.78 -12.84
C ILE A 153 -14.13 -22.12 -12.86
N GLY A 154 -14.79 -21.90 -14.01
CA GLY A 154 -16.21 -22.19 -14.23
C GLY A 154 -17.19 -21.07 -13.88
N TRP A 155 -16.70 -19.98 -13.27
CA TRP A 155 -17.51 -18.79 -13.00
C TRP A 155 -18.18 -18.23 -14.26
N ASP A 156 -17.50 -18.32 -15.39
CA ASP A 156 -17.92 -17.83 -16.68
C ASP A 156 -19.13 -18.61 -17.23
N VAL A 157 -19.17 -19.91 -16.97
CA VAL A 157 -20.30 -20.76 -17.33
C VAL A 157 -21.53 -20.40 -16.50
N TYR A 158 -21.39 -20.34 -15.17
CA TYR A 158 -22.47 -19.90 -14.26
C TYR A 158 -23.00 -18.53 -14.67
N TYR A 159 -22.09 -17.60 -14.92
CA TYR A 159 -22.44 -16.26 -15.28
C TYR A 159 -23.21 -16.18 -16.61
N ASN A 160 -22.76 -16.91 -17.64
CA ASN A 160 -23.42 -16.94 -18.95
C ASN A 160 -24.84 -17.51 -18.86
N VAL A 161 -25.09 -18.52 -18.02
CA VAL A 161 -26.44 -19.06 -17.83
C VAL A 161 -27.34 -18.08 -17.07
N VAL A 162 -26.82 -17.35 -16.08
CA VAL A 162 -27.56 -16.27 -15.39
C VAL A 162 -27.90 -15.13 -16.35
N LYS A 163 -26.93 -14.68 -17.16
CA LYS A 163 -27.14 -13.66 -18.20
C LYS A 163 -28.25 -14.09 -19.17
N TYR A 164 -28.17 -15.30 -19.70
CA TYR A 164 -29.17 -15.85 -20.60
C TYR A 164 -30.55 -15.91 -19.94
N HIS A 165 -30.63 -16.32 -18.67
CA HIS A 165 -31.89 -16.31 -17.93
C HIS A 165 -32.49 -14.92 -17.81
N ILE A 166 -31.72 -13.92 -17.36
CA ILE A 166 -32.20 -12.53 -17.20
C ILE A 166 -32.68 -11.95 -18.54
N GLN A 167 -32.00 -12.27 -19.65
CA GLN A 167 -32.42 -11.82 -20.98
C GLN A 167 -33.80 -12.38 -21.35
N ASN A 168 -34.01 -13.68 -21.15
CA ASN A 168 -35.12 -14.41 -21.74
C ASN A 168 -36.30 -14.67 -20.78
N VAL A 169 -36.12 -14.51 -19.48
CA VAL A 169 -37.21 -14.73 -18.51
C VAL A 169 -38.26 -13.62 -18.60
N GLU A 170 -39.52 -14.02 -18.52
CA GLU A 170 -40.67 -13.13 -18.38
C GLU A 170 -40.83 -12.72 -16.91
N GLY A 171 -41.57 -11.63 -16.65
CA GLY A 171 -41.84 -11.17 -15.27
C GLY A 171 -40.82 -10.20 -14.67
N ILE A 172 -39.63 -10.02 -15.26
CA ILE A 172 -38.70 -8.96 -14.85
C ILE A 172 -39.04 -7.65 -15.59
N PRO A 173 -39.32 -6.53 -14.89
CA PRO A 173 -39.52 -5.21 -15.50
C PRO A 173 -38.34 -4.79 -16.40
N LYS A 174 -38.63 -4.10 -17.51
CA LYS A 174 -37.64 -3.76 -18.54
C LYS A 174 -36.45 -2.96 -18.00
N ASP A 175 -36.70 -2.01 -17.11
CA ASP A 175 -35.69 -1.17 -16.47
C ASP A 175 -34.79 -1.98 -15.52
N LYS A 176 -35.38 -2.87 -14.70
CA LYS A 176 -34.63 -3.76 -13.80
C LYS A 176 -33.78 -4.76 -14.59
N LYS A 177 -34.35 -5.35 -15.64
CA LYS A 177 -33.65 -6.23 -16.60
C LYS A 177 -32.43 -5.53 -17.20
N ARG A 178 -32.60 -4.28 -17.68
CA ARG A 178 -31.49 -3.48 -18.21
C ARG A 178 -30.39 -3.28 -17.17
N ARG A 179 -30.73 -2.87 -15.94
CA ARG A 179 -29.76 -2.65 -14.86
C ARG A 179 -28.97 -3.90 -14.47
N LEU A 180 -29.63 -5.07 -14.43
CA LEU A 180 -28.95 -6.34 -14.17
C LEU A 180 -28.00 -6.73 -15.31
N LEU A 181 -28.40 -6.51 -16.56
CA LEU A 181 -27.55 -6.77 -17.71
C LEU A 181 -26.36 -5.80 -17.79
N GLU A 182 -26.52 -4.55 -17.37
CA GLU A 182 -25.42 -3.58 -17.21
C GLU A 182 -24.45 -4.02 -16.12
N PHE A 183 -24.96 -4.42 -14.94
CA PHE A 183 -24.14 -4.97 -13.86
C PHE A 183 -23.31 -6.16 -14.34
N ILE A 184 -23.96 -7.08 -15.05
CA ILE A 184 -23.32 -8.20 -15.73
C ILE A 184 -22.22 -7.65 -16.66
N LYS A 185 -22.54 -6.91 -17.72
CA LYS A 185 -21.51 -6.43 -18.68
C LYS A 185 -20.27 -5.80 -18.04
N MET A 186 -20.44 -4.99 -16.99
CA MET A 186 -19.32 -4.38 -16.26
C MET A 186 -18.34 -5.38 -15.61
N GLN A 187 -18.76 -6.60 -15.29
CA GLN A 187 -17.88 -7.64 -14.73
C GLN A 187 -17.05 -8.38 -15.81
N TYR A 188 -17.42 -8.27 -17.09
CA TYR A 188 -16.70 -8.90 -18.22
C TYR A 188 -15.84 -7.93 -19.01
N GLU A 189 -16.27 -6.67 -19.10
CA GLU A 189 -15.57 -5.64 -19.86
C GLU A 189 -14.39 -5.06 -19.05
N THR A 190 -13.36 -5.88 -18.80
CA THR A 190 -12.02 -5.39 -19.14
C THR A 190 -12.07 -5.15 -20.65
N PRO A 191 -11.80 -3.95 -21.16
CA PRO A 191 -11.96 -3.66 -22.58
C PRO A 191 -11.17 -4.70 -23.37
N GLU A 192 -11.84 -5.35 -24.30
CA GLU A 192 -11.17 -6.23 -25.24
C GLU A 192 -10.00 -5.47 -25.87
N PRO A 193 -8.83 -6.10 -26.06
CA PRO A 193 -7.79 -5.57 -26.93
C PRO A 193 -8.24 -5.71 -28.39
N SER A 194 -9.42 -5.20 -28.74
CA SER A 194 -9.92 -5.14 -30.10
C SER A 194 -9.31 -3.91 -30.78
N SER A 195 -8.18 -4.15 -31.47
CA SER A 195 -7.84 -3.48 -32.72
C SER A 195 -8.10 -1.97 -32.80
N LYS A 196 -7.41 -1.17 -31.98
CA LYS A 196 -6.89 0.15 -32.34
C LYS A 196 -5.92 0.58 -31.23
N LYS A 197 -4.65 0.80 -31.59
CA LYS A 197 -3.64 1.39 -30.72
C LYS A 197 -4.10 2.78 -30.28
N THR A 198 -4.81 2.90 -29.18
CA THR A 198 -4.91 4.11 -28.37
C THR A 198 -5.52 3.73 -27.04
N GLU A 199 -4.78 3.99 -25.97
CA GLU A 199 -5.16 3.82 -24.56
C GLU A 199 -5.24 2.36 -24.08
N LYS A 200 -4.07 1.84 -23.68
CA LYS A 200 -4.01 0.78 -22.68
C LYS A 200 -4.82 1.27 -21.47
N THR A 201 -5.99 0.71 -21.22
CA THR A 201 -6.55 0.73 -19.87
C THR A 201 -5.56 -0.01 -18.99
N GLU A 202 -4.73 0.76 -18.29
CA GLU A 202 -3.77 0.23 -17.32
C GLU A 202 -4.59 -0.51 -16.26
N LYS A 203 -4.49 -1.85 -16.25
CA LYS A 203 -5.01 -2.69 -15.16
C LYS A 203 -4.61 -2.05 -13.83
N THR A 204 -5.55 -2.01 -12.89
CA THR A 204 -5.32 -1.37 -11.59
C THR A 204 -4.33 -2.21 -10.78
N ASP A 205 -3.04 -1.94 -10.96
CA ASP A 205 -1.96 -2.57 -10.21
C ASP A 205 -1.72 -1.78 -8.92
N LEU A 206 -1.92 -2.43 -7.77
CA LEU A 206 -1.68 -1.85 -6.46
C LEU A 206 -0.27 -1.26 -6.33
N ASN A 207 0.74 -1.90 -6.94
CA ASN A 207 2.11 -1.38 -6.95
C ASN A 207 2.22 -0.10 -7.77
N VAL A 208 1.48 0.02 -8.87
CA VAL A 208 1.40 1.25 -9.66
C VAL A 208 0.71 2.35 -8.86
N LEU A 209 -0.39 2.05 -8.17
CA LEU A 209 -1.08 3.02 -7.32
C LEU A 209 -0.22 3.47 -6.13
N TYR A 210 0.36 2.52 -5.40
CA TYR A 210 1.23 2.79 -4.27
C TYR A 210 2.45 3.60 -4.69
N SER A 211 3.14 3.19 -5.77
CA SER A 211 4.30 3.94 -6.28
C SER A 211 3.92 5.34 -6.79
N THR A 212 2.71 5.52 -7.34
CA THR A 212 2.20 6.84 -7.74
C THR A 212 1.97 7.72 -6.51
N TYR A 213 1.33 7.19 -5.46
CA TYR A 213 1.15 7.89 -4.19
C TYR A 213 2.49 8.28 -3.54
N GLN A 214 3.44 7.34 -3.46
CA GLN A 214 4.76 7.58 -2.88
C GLN A 214 5.56 8.65 -3.64
N LYS A 215 5.45 8.68 -4.98
CA LYS A 215 6.06 9.75 -5.79
C LYS A 215 5.48 11.12 -5.44
N TRP A 216 4.15 11.22 -5.35
CA TRP A 216 3.50 12.46 -4.93
C TRP A 216 3.94 12.87 -3.51
N PHE A 217 3.90 11.95 -2.55
CA PHE A 217 4.27 12.21 -1.15
C PHE A 217 5.73 12.69 -1.02
N LYS A 218 6.65 12.16 -1.83
CA LYS A 218 8.06 12.59 -1.88
C LYS A 218 8.27 13.96 -2.53
N ILE A 219 7.42 14.32 -3.50
CA ILE A 219 7.51 15.60 -4.22
C ILE A 219 6.89 16.73 -3.39
N PHE A 220 5.79 16.44 -2.69
CA PHE A 220 5.09 17.44 -1.88
C PHE A 220 6.02 17.95 -0.74
N PRO A 221 6.09 19.27 -0.49
CA PRO A 221 7.09 19.86 0.38
C PRO A 221 6.74 19.76 1.89
N PHE A 222 6.43 18.55 2.38
CA PHE A 222 6.03 18.30 3.77
C PHE A 222 7.09 18.63 4.84
N ASP A 223 8.32 18.91 4.44
CA ASP A 223 9.40 19.34 5.31
C ASP A 223 9.51 20.87 5.47
N LEU A 224 8.63 21.63 4.81
CA LEU A 224 8.36 23.02 5.22
C LEU A 224 7.70 23.00 6.60
N SER A 225 8.13 23.91 7.47
CA SER A 225 7.69 23.95 8.87
C SER A 225 6.16 24.01 9.02
N PHE A 226 5.48 24.78 8.18
CA PHE A 226 4.02 24.92 8.21
C PHE A 226 3.24 23.73 7.62
N PHE A 227 3.92 22.75 7.02
CA PHE A 227 3.33 21.47 6.62
C PHE A 227 3.73 20.30 7.54
N ALA A 228 4.67 20.53 8.47
CA ALA A 228 5.22 19.47 9.31
C ALA A 228 4.14 18.75 10.14
N ASP A 229 3.16 19.50 10.64
CA ASP A 229 2.08 18.97 11.49
C ASP A 229 1.08 18.10 10.72
N ILE A 230 0.90 18.33 9.41
CA ILE A 230 -0.01 17.55 8.58
C ILE A 230 0.67 16.34 7.93
N LYS A 231 2.00 16.33 7.80
CA LYS A 231 2.77 15.23 7.20
C LYS A 231 2.39 13.85 7.78
N PRO A 232 2.27 13.65 9.10
CA PRO A 232 1.91 12.34 9.67
C PRO A 232 0.56 11.79 9.19
N LEU A 233 -0.37 12.66 8.77
CA LEU A 233 -1.68 12.26 8.27
C LEU A 233 -1.59 11.57 6.90
N PHE A 234 -0.59 11.93 6.09
CA PHE A 234 -0.37 11.39 4.75
C PHE A 234 0.66 10.26 4.74
N GLU A 235 1.57 10.23 5.72
CA GLU A 235 2.53 9.13 5.86
C GLU A 235 1.85 7.82 6.27
N ASN A 236 0.82 7.90 7.12
CA ASN A 236 0.16 6.73 7.71
C ASN A 236 -1.16 6.32 7.02
N LYS A 237 -1.67 7.13 6.09
CA LYS A 237 -2.96 6.90 5.43
C LYS A 237 -2.79 6.87 3.92
N LEU A 238 -3.02 5.71 3.33
CA LEU A 238 -3.00 5.51 1.89
C LEU A 238 -4.33 5.95 1.27
N TYR A 239 -4.31 7.02 0.48
CA TYR A 239 -5.48 7.53 -0.27
C TYR A 239 -5.67 6.74 -1.58
N LEU A 240 -5.71 5.41 -1.50
CA LEU A 240 -5.84 4.53 -2.68
C LEU A 240 -7.29 4.11 -2.94
N ILE A 241 -8.20 4.42 -2.01
CA ILE A 241 -9.60 4.01 -2.03
C ILE A 241 -10.45 5.17 -2.56
N ASN A 242 -11.22 4.91 -3.62
CA ASN A 242 -12.06 5.90 -4.28
C ASN A 242 -13.41 6.11 -3.56
N GLU A 243 -13.95 5.07 -2.93
CA GLU A 243 -15.34 5.03 -2.46
C GLU A 243 -15.49 4.44 -1.05
N LYS A 244 -16.63 4.71 -0.41
CA LYS A 244 -16.99 4.08 0.86
C LYS A 244 -17.09 2.55 0.68
N PRO A 245 -16.72 1.75 1.70
CA PRO A 245 -16.87 0.30 1.62
C PRO A 245 -18.33 -0.11 1.35
N LYS A 246 -18.55 -0.94 0.33
CA LYS A 246 -19.81 -1.61 0.05
C LYS A 246 -19.83 -2.94 0.81
N TRP A 247 -20.77 -3.10 1.73
CA TRP A 247 -21.00 -4.36 2.44
C TRP A 247 -21.78 -5.33 1.55
N ASN A 248 -21.26 -6.54 1.33
CA ASN A 248 -22.00 -7.60 0.66
C ASN A 248 -22.65 -8.51 1.71
N ARG A 249 -23.98 -8.61 1.63
CA ARG A 249 -24.78 -9.31 2.66
C ARG A 249 -24.60 -10.83 2.67
N TYR A 250 -24.07 -11.44 1.62
CA TYR A 250 -23.91 -12.90 1.51
C TYR A 250 -22.49 -13.35 1.83
N THR A 251 -21.47 -12.66 1.29
CA THR A 251 -20.07 -12.92 1.67
C THR A 251 -19.78 -12.46 3.10
N LYS A 252 -20.59 -11.54 3.65
CA LYS A 252 -20.32 -10.84 4.93
C LYS A 252 -18.98 -10.09 4.90
N LEU A 253 -18.61 -9.57 3.73
CA LEU A 253 -17.39 -8.80 3.54
C LEU A 253 -17.69 -7.39 3.04
N ALA A 254 -16.92 -6.42 3.50
CA ALA A 254 -16.88 -5.09 2.92
C ALA A 254 -15.87 -5.04 1.78
N SER A 255 -16.29 -4.62 0.60
CA SER A 255 -15.41 -4.37 -0.55
C SER A 255 -15.26 -2.87 -0.79
N VAL A 256 -14.07 -2.44 -1.21
CA VAL A 256 -13.83 -1.06 -1.66
C VAL A 256 -13.31 -1.05 -3.09
N LYS A 257 -13.76 -0.05 -3.86
CA LYS A 257 -13.20 0.25 -5.16
C LYS A 257 -11.95 1.12 -5.00
N MET A 258 -10.84 0.66 -5.56
CA MET A 258 -9.61 1.45 -5.61
C MET A 258 -9.69 2.49 -6.72
N HIS A 259 -8.89 3.54 -6.60
CA HIS A 259 -8.61 4.42 -7.72
C HIS A 259 -7.92 3.64 -8.85
N THR A 260 -8.26 3.94 -10.10
CA THR A 260 -7.31 3.71 -11.20
C THR A 260 -6.16 4.72 -11.08
N LYS A 261 -5.01 4.48 -11.72
CA LYS A 261 -3.91 5.45 -11.70
C LYS A 261 -4.33 6.85 -12.14
N GLY A 262 -5.19 6.96 -13.17
CA GLY A 262 -5.73 8.24 -13.64
C GLY A 262 -6.54 8.95 -12.55
N THR A 263 -7.53 8.26 -11.98
CA THR A 263 -8.37 8.84 -10.91
C THR A 263 -7.59 9.12 -9.62
N LEU A 264 -6.51 8.35 -9.34
CA LEU A 264 -5.62 8.62 -8.22
C LEU A 264 -4.85 9.93 -8.45
N ILE A 265 -4.34 10.16 -9.66
CA ILE A 265 -3.64 11.40 -10.00
C ILE A 265 -4.58 12.59 -9.83
N GLU A 266 -5.81 12.51 -10.35
CA GLU A 266 -6.82 13.57 -10.19
C GLU A 266 -7.12 13.84 -8.72
N ALA A 267 -7.32 12.79 -7.91
CA ALA A 267 -7.54 12.93 -6.48
C ALA A 267 -6.35 13.58 -5.75
N LEU A 268 -5.11 13.20 -6.12
CA LEU A 268 -3.89 13.79 -5.55
C LEU A 268 -3.68 15.26 -5.98
N VAL A 269 -4.08 15.62 -7.20
CA VAL A 269 -4.07 17.01 -7.67
C VAL A 269 -5.07 17.84 -6.88
N ALA A 270 -6.31 17.38 -6.76
CA ALA A 270 -7.34 18.07 -5.97
C ALA A 270 -6.95 18.20 -4.48
N LEU A 271 -6.34 17.15 -3.92
CA LEU A 271 -5.79 17.19 -2.56
C LEU A 271 -4.66 18.20 -2.42
N THR A 272 -3.76 18.28 -3.40
CA THR A 272 -2.66 19.25 -3.41
C THR A 272 -3.21 20.67 -3.41
N ASP A 273 -4.18 20.94 -4.29
CA ASP A 273 -4.87 22.24 -4.39
C ASP A 273 -5.52 22.62 -3.06
N ASP A 274 -6.30 21.71 -2.46
CA ASP A 274 -6.94 21.95 -1.15
C ASP A 274 -5.93 22.28 -0.05
N ILE A 275 -4.81 21.55 0.03
CA ILE A 275 -3.77 21.81 1.04
C ILE A 275 -3.15 23.21 0.84
N ILE A 276 -2.71 23.53 -0.38
CA ILE A 276 -2.00 24.80 -0.64
C ILE A 276 -2.92 26.01 -0.60
N THR A 277 -4.22 25.84 -0.89
CA THR A 277 -5.22 26.91 -0.73
C THR A 277 -5.49 27.21 0.74
N ARG A 278 -5.60 26.18 1.59
CA ARG A 278 -5.89 26.36 3.03
C ARG A 278 -4.67 26.81 3.83
N ILE A 279 -3.51 26.24 3.54
CA ILE A 279 -2.28 26.48 4.29
C ILE A 279 -1.30 27.22 3.38
N ASN A 280 -1.37 28.55 3.44
CA ASN A 280 -0.48 29.44 2.71
C ASN A 280 -0.01 30.59 3.61
N THR A 281 0.98 31.35 3.15
CA THR A 281 1.57 32.43 3.96
C THR A 281 0.59 33.55 4.29
N SER A 282 -0.43 33.80 3.46
CA SER A 282 -1.50 34.77 3.75
C SER A 282 -2.38 34.26 4.88
N SER A 283 -2.88 33.02 4.79
CA SER A 283 -3.75 32.44 5.81
C SER A 283 -3.03 32.32 7.16
N LEU A 284 -1.77 31.88 7.16
CA LEU A 284 -0.95 31.81 8.38
C LEU A 284 -0.69 33.19 9.00
N TYR A 285 -0.56 34.24 8.18
CA TYR A 285 -0.40 35.61 8.67
C TYR A 285 -1.71 36.13 9.30
N GLU A 286 -2.83 35.94 8.62
CA GLU A 286 -4.17 36.34 9.08
C GLU A 286 -4.57 35.63 10.38
N GLU A 287 -4.20 34.35 10.53
CA GLU A 287 -4.47 33.53 11.72
C GLU A 287 -3.44 33.75 12.86
N GLY A 288 -2.42 34.58 12.65
CA GLY A 288 -1.35 34.82 13.65
C GLY A 288 -0.44 33.61 13.90
N LEU A 289 -0.47 32.61 13.01
CA LEU A 289 0.33 31.38 13.07
C LEU A 289 1.69 31.51 12.36
N LEU A 290 1.95 32.63 11.69
CA LEU A 290 3.23 32.93 11.07
C LEU A 290 4.29 33.35 12.11
N THR A 291 4.77 32.39 12.90
CA THR A 291 5.63 32.65 14.08
C THR A 291 7.06 33.08 13.75
N ASN A 292 7.60 32.69 12.59
CA ASN A 292 8.95 33.05 12.16
C ASN A 292 9.04 33.24 10.64
N PRO A 293 8.67 34.44 10.14
CA PRO A 293 8.64 34.74 8.70
C PRO A 293 10.00 34.56 8.01
N ASP A 294 11.10 34.94 8.68
CA ASP A 294 12.45 34.86 8.12
C ASP A 294 12.90 33.40 7.94
N LYS A 295 12.63 32.54 8.93
CA LYS A 295 12.88 31.09 8.83
C LYS A 295 12.05 30.47 7.70
N ILE A 296 10.77 30.81 7.60
CA ILE A 296 9.87 30.29 6.57
C ILE A 296 10.34 30.74 5.17
N LYS A 297 10.75 31.99 5.03
CA LYS A 297 11.30 32.52 3.77
C LYS A 297 12.58 31.78 3.37
N LEU A 298 13.48 31.52 4.31
CA LEU A 298 14.68 30.72 4.05
C LEU A 298 14.34 29.28 3.65
N GLU A 299 13.40 28.63 4.34
CA GLU A 299 12.91 27.29 4.00
C GLU A 299 12.35 27.22 2.57
N LEU A 300 11.57 28.23 2.15
CA LEU A 300 11.03 28.34 0.80
C LEU A 300 12.14 28.49 -0.25
N ILE A 301 13.12 29.37 -0.02
CA ILE A 301 14.27 29.58 -0.92
C ILE A 301 15.06 28.27 -1.08
N LEU A 302 15.35 27.58 0.03
CA LEU A 302 16.06 26.30 0.01
C LEU A 302 15.26 25.21 -0.71
N LYS A 303 13.92 25.24 -0.61
CA LYS A 303 13.03 24.30 -1.28
C LYS A 303 12.96 24.50 -2.77
N GLU A 304 12.79 25.75 -3.22
CA GLU A 304 12.80 26.11 -4.63
C GLU A 304 14.12 25.65 -5.28
N ARG A 305 15.26 25.83 -4.58
CA ARG A 305 16.57 25.38 -5.08
C ARG A 305 16.62 23.86 -5.28
N LYS A 306 16.08 23.08 -4.34
CA LYS A 306 16.07 21.61 -4.42
C LYS A 306 15.17 21.07 -5.54
N THR A 307 14.11 21.78 -5.91
CA THR A 307 13.13 21.33 -6.92
C THR A 307 13.46 21.80 -8.33
N LYS A 308 14.31 22.82 -8.48
CA LYS A 308 14.71 23.35 -9.79
C LYS A 308 15.40 22.30 -10.65
N LYS A 309 14.90 22.12 -11.88
CA LYS A 309 15.53 21.31 -12.94
C LYS A 309 15.89 22.20 -14.12
N TYR A 310 17.03 21.92 -14.74
CA TYR A 310 17.50 22.60 -15.94
C TYR A 310 17.26 21.65 -17.12
N ILE A 311 16.36 22.01 -18.03
CA ILE A 311 16.03 21.20 -19.21
C ILE A 311 16.17 22.09 -20.44
N ASN A 312 16.89 21.60 -21.45
CA ASN A 312 17.08 22.29 -22.71
C ASN A 312 16.83 21.36 -23.91
N ASN A 313 16.00 21.85 -24.83
CA ASN A 313 15.52 21.13 -26.01
C ASN A 313 16.24 21.55 -27.32
N SER A 314 17.40 22.22 -27.25
CA SER A 314 18.20 22.51 -28.45
C SER A 314 18.61 21.22 -29.17
N GLN A 315 18.75 21.26 -30.50
CA GLN A 315 19.17 20.09 -31.28
C GLN A 315 20.68 19.84 -31.27
N ASP A 316 21.48 20.87 -31.01
CA ASP A 316 22.94 20.74 -30.88
C ASP A 316 23.34 20.43 -29.43
N GLU A 317 23.97 19.28 -29.20
CA GLU A 317 24.35 18.82 -27.86
C GLU A 317 25.27 19.80 -27.12
N GLY A 318 26.26 20.39 -27.82
CA GLY A 318 27.18 21.35 -27.25
C GLY A 318 26.47 22.62 -26.75
N GLN A 319 25.50 23.13 -27.51
CA GLN A 319 24.65 24.25 -27.13
C GLN A 319 23.67 23.89 -26.01
N ARG A 320 23.16 22.63 -25.96
CA ARG A 320 22.30 22.16 -24.86
C ARG A 320 23.01 22.32 -23.52
N TYR A 321 24.22 21.77 -23.39
CA TYR A 321 25.01 21.83 -22.16
C TYR A 321 25.38 23.26 -21.78
N ARG A 322 25.87 24.06 -22.74
CA ARG A 322 26.27 25.45 -22.45
C ARG A 322 25.12 26.30 -21.92
N LYS A 323 23.92 26.16 -22.50
CA LYS A 323 22.75 26.93 -22.07
C LYS A 323 22.19 26.42 -20.74
N MET A 324 22.18 25.11 -20.49
CA MET A 324 21.85 24.57 -19.16
C MET A 324 22.79 25.10 -18.07
N LEU A 325 24.11 25.11 -18.34
CA LEU A 325 25.09 25.64 -17.40
C LEU A 325 24.93 27.15 -17.18
N LYS A 326 24.67 27.92 -18.23
CA LYS A 326 24.45 29.37 -18.12
C LYS A 326 23.23 29.68 -17.24
N GLU A 327 22.12 28.98 -17.46
CA GLU A 327 20.91 29.09 -16.62
C GLU A 327 21.20 28.70 -15.16
N TRP A 328 21.95 27.62 -14.95
CA TRP A 328 22.38 27.20 -13.61
C TRP A 328 23.26 28.24 -12.91
N PHE A 329 24.24 28.83 -13.61
CA PHE A 329 25.13 29.85 -13.05
C PHE A 329 24.38 31.13 -12.64
N GLU A 330 23.46 31.61 -13.48
CA GLU A 330 22.67 32.80 -13.15
C GLU A 330 21.72 32.54 -11.98
N ASP A 331 21.13 31.35 -11.93
CA ASP A 331 20.33 30.91 -10.80
C ASP A 331 21.15 30.80 -9.50
N GLU A 332 22.39 30.30 -9.57
CA GLU A 332 23.27 30.18 -8.39
C GLU A 332 23.65 31.56 -7.83
N LYS A 333 23.98 32.52 -8.71
CA LYS A 333 24.22 33.90 -8.30
C LYS A 333 23.00 34.50 -7.61
N ARG A 334 21.80 34.27 -8.15
CA ARG A 334 20.54 34.74 -7.56
C ARG A 334 20.28 34.09 -6.20
N PHE A 335 20.45 32.78 -6.09
CA PHE A 335 20.28 32.03 -4.85
C PHE A 335 21.20 32.55 -3.75
N ILE A 336 22.51 32.74 -4.04
CA ILE A 336 23.47 33.31 -3.09
C ILE A 336 23.00 34.69 -2.62
N LYS A 337 22.54 35.55 -3.54
CA LYS A 337 22.02 36.88 -3.22
C LYS A 337 20.80 36.82 -2.29
N GLU A 338 19.90 35.86 -2.49
CA GLU A 338 18.70 35.69 -1.68
C GLU A 338 18.99 35.14 -0.28
N ILE A 339 19.98 34.26 -0.11
CA ILE A 339 20.33 33.69 1.21
C ILE A 339 21.26 34.60 2.04
N THR A 340 22.03 35.48 1.39
CA THR A 340 23.04 36.35 2.05
C THR A 340 22.47 37.17 3.23
N PRO A 341 21.28 37.79 3.15
CA PRO A 341 20.72 38.54 4.28
C PRO A 341 20.55 37.69 5.54
N PHE A 342 20.14 36.42 5.40
CA PHE A 342 19.92 35.50 6.52
C PHE A 342 21.23 35.05 7.17
N LEU A 343 22.29 34.86 6.38
CA LEU A 343 23.62 34.54 6.88
C LEU A 343 24.17 35.71 7.72
N ASN A 344 24.06 36.94 7.21
CA ASN A 344 24.54 38.14 7.89
C ASN A 344 23.73 38.48 9.15
N GLN A 345 22.44 38.12 9.21
CA GLN A 345 21.59 38.32 10.38
C GLN A 345 21.98 37.37 11.52
N SER A 346 22.33 36.11 11.20
CA SER A 346 22.86 35.14 12.18
C SER A 346 24.23 35.55 12.76
N GLU A 347 25.04 36.31 12.02
CA GLU A 347 26.31 36.87 12.51
C GLU A 347 26.11 38.10 13.42
N LYS A 348 25.05 38.89 13.20
CA LYS A 348 24.72 40.07 14.01
C LYS A 348 24.14 39.73 15.38
N GLU A 349 23.36 38.65 15.50
CA GLU A 349 22.85 38.18 16.79
C GLU A 349 23.96 37.66 17.71
N ASN A 350 25.07 37.18 17.13
CA ASN A 350 26.24 36.73 17.89
C ASN A 350 27.16 37.88 18.35
N THR A 351 27.03 39.09 17.80
CA THR A 351 27.98 40.21 18.04
C THR A 351 27.48 41.27 19.03
N CYS A 352 26.26 41.16 19.57
CA CYS A 352 25.71 42.12 20.54
C CYS A 352 25.83 41.70 22.02
N SER A 353 26.46 40.55 22.32
CA SER A 353 26.58 40.01 23.69
C SER A 353 27.97 40.14 24.34
N GLU A 354 28.98 40.66 23.63
CA GLU A 354 30.36 40.74 24.14
C GLU A 354 30.72 42.13 24.67
N ALA A 355 30.27 42.43 25.88
CA ALA A 355 30.89 43.47 26.72
C ALA A 355 30.84 43.06 28.20
N LYS A 356 31.64 42.04 28.58
CA LYS A 356 32.39 41.95 29.86
C LYS A 356 33.22 40.66 29.94
N GLU A 357 34.51 40.89 30.18
CA GLU A 357 35.58 40.00 30.68
C GLU A 357 36.04 38.76 29.89
N THR A 358 37.37 38.74 29.70
CA THR A 358 38.15 37.84 28.88
C THR A 358 38.62 36.62 29.68
N VAL A 359 38.14 35.42 29.33
CA VAL A 359 38.92 34.17 29.36
C VAL A 359 38.43 33.28 28.20
N GLN A 360 39.36 32.97 27.28
CA GLN A 360 39.38 31.93 26.24
C GLN A 360 38.06 31.24 25.79
N GLN A 361 37.70 31.55 24.53
CA GLN A 361 36.75 30.94 23.56
C GLN A 361 36.80 29.40 23.41
N PRO A 362 35.82 28.68 22.77
CA PRO A 362 35.22 29.10 21.48
C PRO A 362 33.77 28.71 21.10
N ASN A 363 33.27 29.49 20.14
CA ASN A 363 32.35 29.13 19.06
C ASN A 363 32.24 27.62 18.80
N THR A 364 31.09 27.02 19.10
CA THR A 364 30.79 25.67 18.61
C THR A 364 30.14 25.76 17.24
N ILE A 365 30.97 25.87 16.20
CA ILE A 365 30.74 25.03 15.02
C ILE A 365 30.73 23.62 15.60
N LYS A 366 29.55 23.00 15.78
CA LYS A 366 29.49 21.62 16.26
C LYS A 366 30.30 20.80 15.25
N PRO A 367 31.42 20.18 15.66
CA PRO A 367 32.24 19.41 14.74
C PRO A 367 31.34 18.34 14.13
N LYS A 368 31.34 18.26 12.79
CA LYS A 368 30.62 17.22 12.07
C LYS A 368 31.12 15.88 12.60
N ARG A 369 30.27 15.21 13.35
CA ARG A 369 30.57 13.96 14.05
C ARG A 369 30.99 12.91 13.03
N GLU A 370 32.25 12.46 13.12
CA GLU A 370 32.80 11.42 12.25
C GLU A 370 32.48 10.05 12.85
N ILE A 371 31.73 9.23 12.10
CA ILE A 371 31.37 7.88 12.51
C ILE A 371 32.43 6.91 12.00
N LYS A 372 33.03 6.15 12.91
CA LYS A 372 34.00 5.10 12.60
C LYS A 372 33.29 3.83 12.09
N THR A 373 32.77 3.89 10.87
CA THR A 373 31.92 2.85 10.27
C THR A 373 32.53 1.45 10.32
N LYS A 374 33.84 1.32 10.07
CA LYS A 374 34.54 0.02 10.11
C LYS A 374 34.59 -0.57 11.51
N GLU A 375 35.00 0.23 12.50
CA GLU A 375 35.07 -0.20 13.91
C GLU A 375 33.69 -0.55 14.46
N LEU A 376 32.64 0.21 14.10
CA LEU A 376 31.28 -0.08 14.51
C LEU A 376 30.74 -1.36 13.85
N GLY A 377 31.03 -1.58 12.56
CA GLY A 377 30.55 -2.73 11.79
C GLY A 377 31.13 -4.07 12.23
N ASP A 378 32.23 -4.05 12.99
CA ASP A 378 32.83 -5.23 13.58
C ASP A 378 31.97 -5.87 14.68
N TYR A 379 31.00 -5.14 15.24
CA TYR A 379 30.09 -5.65 16.27
C TYR A 379 28.78 -6.23 15.72
N PHE A 380 28.53 -6.13 14.41
CA PHE A 380 27.28 -6.57 13.78
C PHE A 380 27.46 -7.84 12.94
N LYS A 381 26.40 -8.65 12.87
CA LYS A 381 26.35 -9.88 12.06
C LYS A 381 26.51 -9.55 10.57
N ASN A 382 27.13 -10.45 9.80
CA ASN A 382 27.30 -10.30 8.36
C ASN A 382 25.94 -10.17 7.62
N SER A 383 24.91 -10.88 8.08
CA SER A 383 23.55 -10.75 7.55
C SER A 383 22.93 -9.37 7.75
N PHE A 384 23.33 -8.63 8.79
CA PHE A 384 22.91 -7.24 9.01
C PHE A 384 23.64 -6.26 8.09
N LYS A 385 24.86 -6.62 7.66
CA LYS A 385 25.70 -5.87 6.72
C LYS A 385 25.45 -6.22 5.25
N GLY A 386 24.34 -6.89 4.94
CA GLY A 386 23.98 -7.28 3.57
C GLY A 386 24.82 -8.42 2.96
N ALA A 387 25.62 -9.15 3.76
CA ALA A 387 26.34 -10.32 3.26
C ALA A 387 25.47 -11.59 3.36
N GLY A 388 25.15 -12.19 2.21
CA GLY A 388 24.31 -13.39 2.03
C GLY A 388 23.26 -13.19 0.91
N ASN A 389 22.85 -14.27 0.22
CA ASN A 389 21.90 -14.20 -0.91
C ASN A 389 20.59 -13.49 -0.49
N GLY A 390 20.36 -12.28 -1.00
CA GLY A 390 19.08 -11.54 -0.88
C GLY A 390 18.90 -10.66 0.35
N ASN A 391 19.92 -10.47 1.22
CA ASN A 391 19.76 -9.65 2.43
C ASN A 391 19.96 -8.15 2.17
N ILE A 392 19.02 -7.32 2.64
CA ILE A 392 19.13 -5.86 2.65
C ILE A 392 20.27 -5.43 3.60
N ASN A 393 21.08 -4.46 3.19
CA ASN A 393 22.16 -3.91 4.01
C ASN A 393 21.62 -2.89 5.03
N TYR A 394 21.00 -3.38 6.11
CA TYR A 394 20.50 -2.56 7.21
C TYR A 394 21.61 -1.81 7.98
N PHE A 395 22.87 -2.22 7.83
CA PHE A 395 23.98 -1.52 8.46
C PHE A 395 24.27 -0.16 7.80
N ASP A 396 24.14 -0.04 6.47
CA ASP A 396 24.29 1.25 5.80
C ASP A 396 23.18 2.22 6.21
N GLU A 397 21.92 1.74 6.27
CA GLU A 397 20.78 2.50 6.78
C GLU A 397 21.02 2.95 8.23
N PHE A 398 21.52 2.05 9.07
CA PHE A 398 21.88 2.37 10.45
C PHE A 398 22.93 3.48 10.54
N ILE A 399 23.94 3.48 9.68
CA ILE A 399 24.97 4.53 9.64
C ILE A 399 24.37 5.87 9.20
N GLU A 400 23.49 5.89 8.20
CA GLU A 400 22.80 7.12 7.78
C GLU A 400 21.91 7.67 8.90
N ASP A 401 21.14 6.83 9.57
CA ASP A 401 20.29 7.22 10.71
C ASP A 401 21.09 7.76 11.90
N LEU A 402 22.31 7.25 12.08
CA LEU A 402 23.25 7.73 13.08
C LEU A 402 23.88 9.07 12.72
N LYS A 403 23.88 9.53 11.47
CA LYS A 403 24.39 10.88 11.10
C LYS A 403 23.46 12.00 11.51
N MET A 404 22.18 11.71 11.73
CA MET A 404 21.20 12.70 12.19
C MET A 404 21.62 13.31 13.53
N ASP A 405 21.34 14.61 13.71
CA ASP A 405 21.54 15.27 15.00
C ASP A 405 20.54 14.71 16.01
N ARG A 406 21.08 14.18 17.12
CA ARG A 406 20.30 13.58 18.20
C ARG A 406 20.87 13.98 19.56
N THR A 407 20.03 13.95 20.57
CA THR A 407 20.43 14.16 21.95
C THR A 407 21.28 12.98 22.44
N ALA A 408 22.10 13.20 23.48
CA ALA A 408 22.88 12.13 24.10
C ALA A 408 21.99 11.00 24.66
N LYS A 409 20.76 11.32 25.06
CA LYS A 409 19.77 10.34 25.52
C LYS A 409 19.30 9.44 24.37
N GLU A 410 18.96 10.02 23.22
CA GLU A 410 18.54 9.25 22.04
C GLU A 410 19.68 8.35 21.54
N PHE A 411 20.94 8.80 21.56
CA PHE A 411 22.07 7.91 21.26
C PHE A 411 22.20 6.74 22.25
N ALA A 412 21.92 6.98 23.54
CA ALA A 412 21.90 5.91 24.53
C ALA A 412 20.75 4.93 24.29
N GLU A 413 19.58 5.41 23.87
CA GLU A 413 18.43 4.57 23.48
C GLU A 413 18.76 3.72 22.24
N ILE A 414 19.37 4.30 21.21
CA ILE A 414 19.82 3.57 20.01
C ILE A 414 20.87 2.50 20.37
N ALA A 415 21.85 2.86 21.21
CA ALA A 415 22.84 1.91 21.70
C ALA A 415 22.18 0.74 22.45
N LEU A 416 21.13 1.02 23.23
CA LEU A 416 20.39 0.00 23.96
C LEU A 416 19.62 -0.93 23.01
N LEU A 417 18.97 -0.37 21.98
CA LEU A 417 18.29 -1.16 20.95
C LEU A 417 19.26 -2.07 20.20
N ALA A 418 20.46 -1.59 19.84
CA ALA A 418 21.49 -2.42 19.25
C ALA A 418 21.97 -3.51 20.21
N PHE A 419 22.16 -3.17 21.49
CA PHE A 419 22.61 -4.10 22.52
C PHE A 419 21.60 -5.20 22.82
N GLU A 420 20.32 -4.87 22.93
CA GLU A 420 19.27 -5.86 23.18
C GLU A 420 18.72 -6.50 21.91
N GLY A 421 19.11 -5.95 20.76
CA GLY A 421 18.76 -6.42 19.43
C GLY A 421 19.50 -7.70 19.04
N GLY A 422 18.87 -8.53 18.22
CA GLY A 422 19.45 -9.78 17.73
C GLY A 422 20.53 -9.62 16.65
N LYS A 423 20.96 -8.39 16.36
CA LYS A 423 21.81 -8.04 15.19
C LYS A 423 23.30 -7.99 15.47
N MET A 424 23.72 -7.93 16.73
CA MET A 424 25.14 -7.97 17.10
C MET A 424 25.72 -9.38 16.97
N ASN A 425 27.02 -9.48 16.67
CA ASN A 425 27.76 -10.74 16.59
C ASN A 425 28.44 -11.09 17.94
N ASP A 426 29.29 -12.11 17.95
CA ASP A 426 29.95 -12.62 19.16
C ASP A 426 30.95 -11.64 19.79
N ARG A 427 31.32 -10.55 19.11
CA ARG A 427 32.12 -9.45 19.68
C ARG A 427 31.30 -8.52 20.58
N LYS A 428 29.99 -8.74 20.71
CA LYS A 428 29.11 -8.01 21.62
C LYS A 428 29.67 -8.00 23.06
N PRO A 429 29.86 -6.84 23.69
CA PRO A 429 30.30 -6.77 25.08
C PRO A 429 29.31 -7.42 26.06
N LYS A 430 29.80 -7.93 27.19
CA LYS A 430 28.94 -8.59 28.21
C LYS A 430 27.95 -7.66 28.90
N THR A 431 28.22 -6.35 28.92
CA THR A 431 27.37 -5.38 29.62
C THR A 431 27.05 -4.19 28.73
N PHE A 432 25.84 -3.65 28.89
CA PHE A 432 25.40 -2.46 28.17
C PHE A 432 26.33 -1.28 28.41
N LYS A 433 26.86 -1.12 29.64
CA LYS A 433 27.79 -0.03 29.98
C LYS A 433 29.05 -0.04 29.10
N VAL A 434 29.65 -1.22 28.91
CA VAL A 434 30.85 -1.37 28.07
C VAL A 434 30.49 -1.10 26.61
N TRP A 435 29.37 -1.65 26.14
CA TRP A 435 28.89 -1.39 24.78
C TRP A 435 28.59 0.09 24.53
N TYR A 436 27.90 0.77 25.44
CA TYR A 436 27.53 2.17 25.27
C TYR A 436 28.77 3.07 25.19
N ASN A 437 29.82 2.76 25.95
CA ASN A 437 31.10 3.46 25.83
C ASN A 437 31.72 3.28 24.42
N ILE A 438 31.83 2.03 23.96
CA ILE A 438 32.36 1.70 22.62
C ILE A 438 31.51 2.37 21.53
N PHE A 439 30.19 2.31 21.66
CA PHE A 439 29.26 2.93 20.72
C PHE A 439 29.47 4.44 20.66
N CYS A 440 29.59 5.12 21.81
CA CYS A 440 29.87 6.55 21.84
C CYS A 440 31.22 6.90 21.18
N GLU A 441 32.25 6.09 21.39
CA GLU A 441 33.56 6.25 20.76
C GLU A 441 33.50 6.06 19.24
N CYS A 442 32.77 5.04 18.75
CA CYS A 442 32.61 4.80 17.32
C CYS A 442 31.72 5.84 16.64
N VAL A 443 30.68 6.29 17.33
CA VAL A 443 29.66 7.20 16.78
C VAL A 443 30.05 8.66 16.96
N GLY A 444 31.00 8.97 17.85
CA GLY A 444 31.44 10.33 18.16
C GLY A 444 30.44 11.13 18.97
N CYS A 445 29.61 10.48 19.79
CA CYS A 445 28.60 11.14 20.63
C CYS A 445 29.01 11.16 22.11
N LYS A 446 28.43 12.08 22.89
CA LYS A 446 28.78 12.26 24.30
C LYS A 446 28.31 11.07 25.14
N TYR A 447 29.26 10.37 25.77
CA TYR A 447 28.98 9.34 26.77
C TYR A 447 28.46 9.98 28.07
N SER A 448 27.46 9.35 28.68
CA SER A 448 26.98 9.70 30.02
C SER A 448 26.82 8.46 30.89
N LYS A 449 27.45 8.47 32.06
CA LYS A 449 27.36 7.40 33.06
C LYS A 449 25.94 7.22 33.66
N ASP A 450 25.07 8.22 33.49
CA ASP A 450 23.74 8.25 34.09
C ASP A 450 22.67 7.51 33.26
N TYR A 451 22.98 7.19 32.01
CA TYR A 451 22.12 6.43 31.11
C TYR A 451 22.28 4.93 31.34
N LYS A 452 21.39 4.39 32.16
CA LYS A 452 21.25 2.95 32.46
C LYS A 452 20.02 2.39 31.73
N PRO A 453 19.97 1.09 31.38
CA PRO A 453 18.86 0.51 30.61
C PRO A 453 17.48 0.84 31.18
N ASN A 454 17.30 0.74 32.50
CA ASN A 454 16.05 1.04 33.18
C ASN A 454 15.61 2.52 33.13
N ARG A 455 16.51 3.45 32.79
CA ARG A 455 16.21 4.89 32.63
C ARG A 455 16.03 5.30 31.17
N LEU A 456 16.29 4.38 30.24
CA LEU A 456 16.19 4.58 28.80
C LEU A 456 14.98 3.84 28.20
N TYR A 457 14.32 2.98 28.98
CA TYR A 457 13.22 2.16 28.49
C TYR A 457 11.95 2.99 28.28
N ASN A 458 11.64 3.31 27.02
CA ASN A 458 10.39 3.95 26.62
C ASN A 458 9.74 3.14 25.49
N ARG A 459 9.02 2.08 25.89
CA ARG A 459 8.41 1.11 24.97
C ARG A 459 7.42 1.80 24.03
N GLY A 460 7.67 1.72 22.72
CA GLY A 460 6.84 2.33 21.67
C GLY A 460 7.14 3.81 21.39
N GLY A 461 8.23 4.35 21.93
CA GLY A 461 8.72 5.70 21.63
C GLY A 461 9.22 5.90 20.20
N SER A 462 9.47 7.15 19.79
CA SER A 462 9.90 7.51 18.44
C SER A 462 11.20 6.82 18.01
N ILE A 463 12.18 6.68 18.91
CA ILE A 463 13.47 6.01 18.63
C ILE A 463 13.29 4.51 18.38
N GLU A 464 12.47 3.82 19.18
CA GLU A 464 12.21 2.40 18.97
C GLU A 464 11.49 2.13 17.64
N ARG A 465 10.57 3.01 17.22
CA ARG A 465 9.90 2.90 15.93
C ARG A 465 10.86 3.13 14.76
N LEU A 466 11.72 4.13 14.86
CA LEU A 466 12.71 4.46 13.82
C LEU A 466 13.76 3.36 13.67
N PHE A 467 14.23 2.78 14.77
CA PHE A 467 15.28 1.76 14.78
C PHE A 467 14.74 0.34 15.01
N GLY A 468 13.47 0.10 14.70
CA GLY A 468 12.79 -1.18 14.95
C GLY A 468 13.45 -2.38 14.25
N TYR A 469 14.15 -2.13 13.13
CA TYR A 469 14.94 -3.14 12.42
C TYR A 469 16.10 -3.74 13.25
N LEU A 470 16.55 -3.06 14.31
CA LEU A 470 17.52 -3.59 15.27
C LEU A 470 16.93 -4.69 16.17
N LEU A 471 15.59 -4.71 16.35
CA LEU A 471 14.90 -5.64 17.24
C LEU A 471 14.40 -6.92 16.54
N VAL A 472 14.42 -6.96 15.21
CA VAL A 472 13.96 -8.11 14.41
C VAL A 472 14.87 -9.33 14.66
N GLY A 473 14.28 -10.42 15.19
CA GLY A 473 15.02 -11.64 15.55
C GLY A 473 15.36 -11.75 17.04
N ARG A 474 14.66 -11.06 17.94
CA ARG A 474 14.63 -11.45 19.36
C ARG A 474 14.04 -12.86 19.47
N ASP A 475 14.89 -13.85 19.74
CA ASP A 475 14.42 -15.07 20.36
C ASP A 475 13.76 -14.69 21.69
N LYS A 476 12.53 -15.15 21.91
CA LYS A 476 11.77 -14.91 23.14
C LYS A 476 12.58 -15.47 24.31
N ILE A 477 13.29 -14.60 25.02
CA ILE A 477 13.88 -14.91 26.32
C ILE A 477 13.25 -13.93 27.33
N HIS A 478 12.44 -14.52 28.20
CA HIS A 478 11.83 -14.00 29.43
C HIS A 478 10.79 -12.88 29.33
N SER A 479 9.53 -13.32 29.34
CA SER A 479 8.59 -12.99 30.44
C SER A 479 7.65 -14.18 30.65
#